data_AF-A0A9D9J1B4-F1
#
_entry.id   AF-A0A9D9J1B4-F1
#
_cell.length_a   1.000
_cell.length_b   1.000
_cell.length_c   1.000
_cell.angle_alpha   90.00
_cell.angle_beta   90.00
_cell.angle_gamma   90.00
#
_symmetry.space_group_name_H-M   'P 1'
#
loop_
_entity.id
_entity.type
_entity.pdbx_description
1 polymer ?
#
loop_
_entity_poly.entity_id
_entity_poly.type
_entity_poly.pdbx_seq_one_letter_code
_entity_poly.pdbx_strand_id
1 'polypeptide(L)' 'PFTEEALEPALSGYIHSKEWPMGKVMNTLRLALIGSSSGLGIAAVATIIGKEETAARVAFACKTLGE' A
#
# COMPACT_ATOMS: atom_id res chain seq x y z
N PRO A 1 9.21 6.45 11.43
CA PRO A 1 10.15 5.49 10.79
C PRO A 1 9.38 4.70 9.71
N PHE A 2 10.02 4.35 8.61
CA PHE A 2 9.37 3.56 7.55
C PHE A 2 9.61 2.07 7.80
N THR A 3 9.00 1.55 8.87
CA THR A 3 9.10 0.16 9.31
C THR A 3 7.74 -0.50 9.34
N GLU A 4 7.71 -1.83 9.35
CA GLU A 4 6.48 -2.61 9.29
C GLU A 4 5.56 -2.32 10.47
N GLU A 5 6.10 -2.25 11.69
CA GLU A 5 5.33 -2.03 12.92
C GLU A 5 4.69 -0.64 12.97
N ALA A 6 5.30 0.34 12.30
CA ALA A 6 4.77 1.70 12.20
C ALA A 6 3.76 1.84 11.06
N LEU A 7 3.98 1.14 9.94
CA LEU A 7 3.16 1.24 8.74
C LEU A 7 1.81 0.52 8.86
N GLU A 8 1.76 -0.68 9.44
CA GLU A 8 0.53 -1.45 9.66
C GLU A 8 -0.59 -0.62 10.33
N PRO A 9 -0.38 -0.05 11.54
CA PRO A 9 -1.42 0.73 12.22
C PRO A 9 -1.66 2.09 11.57
N ALA A 10 -0.64 2.73 11.00
CA ALA A 10 -0.79 4.03 10.33
C ALA A 10 -1.64 3.91 9.06
N LEU A 11 -1.39 2.90 8.24
CA LEU A 11 -2.15 2.63 7.01
C LEU A 11 -3.59 2.25 7.36
N SER A 12 -3.77 1.31 8.29
CA SER A 12 -5.10 0.87 8.72
C SER A 12 -5.92 2.02 9.32
N GLY A 13 -5.29 2.85 10.17
CA GLY A 13 -5.93 4.02 10.77
C GLY A 13 -6.31 5.08 9.73
N TYR A 14 -5.45 5.33 8.75
CA TYR A 14 -5.75 6.25 7.65
C TYR A 14 -6.94 5.77 6.81
N ILE A 15 -6.95 4.49 6.41
CA ILE A 15 -8.04 3.90 5.61
C ILE A 15 -9.36 3.97 6.39
N HIS A 16 -9.34 3.64 7.69
CA HIS A 16 -10.52 3.74 8.55
C HIS A 16 -11.01 5.19 8.65
N SER A 17 -10.11 6.17 8.84
CA SER A 17 -10.49 7.59 8.94
C SER A 17 -11.17 8.15 7.67
N LYS A 18 -11.01 7.45 6.54
CA LYS A 18 -11.62 7.79 5.25
C LYS A 18 -12.89 7.00 4.96
N GLU A 19 -13.30 6.12 5.87
CA GLU A 19 -14.43 5.21 5.73
C GLU A 19 -14.34 4.35 4.45
N TRP A 20 -13.11 4.04 4.03
CA TRP A 20 -12.88 3.26 2.82
C TRP A 20 -12.98 1.76 3.10
N PRO A 21 -13.44 0.95 2.12
CA PRO A 21 -13.48 -0.49 2.27
C PRO A 21 -12.06 -1.07 2.38
N MET A 22 -11.64 -1.42 3.61
CA MET A 22 -10.28 -1.89 3.92
C MET A 22 -9.79 -2.98 2.95
N GLY A 23 -10.58 -4.03 2.75
CA GLY A 23 -10.19 -5.14 1.87
C GLY A 23 -9.95 -4.70 0.41
N LYS A 24 -10.71 -3.73 -0.10
CA LYS A 24 -10.51 -3.21 -1.46
C LYS A 24 -9.23 -2.39 -1.53
N VAL A 25 -9.03 -1.45 -0.60
CA VAL A 25 -7.82 -0.61 -0.57
C VAL A 25 -6.56 -1.45 -0.41
N MET A 26 -6.56 -2.42 0.51
CA MET A 26 -5.43 -3.31 0.73
C MET A 26 -5.11 -4.18 -0.50
N ASN A 27 -6.13 -4.71 -1.18
CA ASN A 27 -5.91 -5.49 -2.41
C ASN A 27 -5.35 -4.61 -3.53
N THR A 28 -5.95 -3.43 -3.78
CA THR A 28 -5.48 -2.48 -4.79
C THR A 28 -4.04 -2.03 -4.52
N LEU A 29 -3.72 -1.69 -3.27
CA LEU A 29 -2.37 -1.29 -2.89
C LEU A 29 -1.38 -2.45 -3.04
N ARG A 30 -1.77 -3.69 -2.72
CA ARG A 30 -0.92 -4.86 -2.96
C ARG A 30 -0.62 -5.04 -4.45
N LEU A 31 -1.64 -4.96 -5.32
CA LEU A 31 -1.46 -5.01 -6.77
C LEU A 31 -0.53 -3.90 -7.26
N ALA A 32 -0.69 -2.67 -6.77
CA ALA A 32 0.17 -1.55 -7.13
C ALA A 32 1.64 -1.79 -6.74
N LEU A 33 1.88 -2.41 -5.58
CA LEU A 33 3.23 -2.60 -5.07
C LEU A 33 3.94 -3.83 -5.64
N ILE A 34 3.25 -4.96 -5.84
CA ILE A 34 3.90 -6.23 -6.23
C ILE A 34 3.31 -6.89 -7.48
N GLY A 35 2.28 -6.31 -8.10
CA GLY A 35 1.66 -6.87 -9.31
C GLY A 35 0.88 -8.18 -9.08
N SER A 36 0.68 -8.58 -7.82
CA SER A 36 -0.04 -9.79 -7.42
C SER A 36 -0.99 -9.48 -6.26
N SER A 37 -2.15 -10.13 -6.21
CA SER A 37 -3.10 -10.01 -5.09
C SER A 37 -2.75 -10.91 -3.90
N SER A 38 -1.75 -11.79 -4.06
CA SER A 38 -1.21 -12.69 -3.03
C SER A 38 0.27 -12.42 -2.76
N GLY A 39 0.72 -12.63 -1.52
CA GLY A 39 2.11 -12.44 -1.12
C GLY A 39 2.25 -11.88 0.30
N LEU A 40 3.42 -11.32 0.56
CA LEU A 40 3.79 -10.69 1.84
C LEU A 40 2.81 -9.57 2.24
N GLY A 41 2.82 -9.24 3.54
CA GLY A 41 2.09 -8.07 4.07
C GLY A 41 2.53 -6.79 3.37
N ILE A 42 1.59 -5.85 3.18
CA ILE A 42 1.86 -4.59 2.47
C ILE A 42 2.95 -3.79 3.18
N ALA A 43 2.91 -3.76 4.51
CA ALA A 43 3.89 -3.05 5.33
C ALA A 43 5.29 -3.69 5.25
N ALA A 44 5.38 -5.03 5.20
CA ALA A 44 6.62 -5.75 4.95
C ALA A 44 7.21 -5.39 3.58
N VAL A 45 6.40 -5.47 2.52
CA VAL A 45 6.80 -5.12 1.16
C VAL A 45 7.30 -3.68 1.10
N ALA A 46 6.51 -2.73 1.62
CA ALA A 46 6.86 -1.32 1.62
C ALA A 46 8.21 -1.10 2.32
N THR A 47 8.40 -1.69 3.50
CA THR A 47 9.67 -1.59 4.24
C THR A 47 10.87 -2.15 3.46
N ILE A 48 10.70 -3.29 2.77
CA ILE A 48 11.76 -3.92 1.97
C ILE A 48 12.16 -3.06 0.77
N ILE A 49 11.19 -2.53 0.02
CA ILE A 49 11.46 -1.75 -1.20
C ILE A 49 11.80 -0.29 -0.89
N GLY A 50 11.49 0.18 0.32
CA GLY A 50 11.73 1.54 0.76
C GLY A 50 10.60 2.52 0.40
N LYS A 51 10.67 3.71 1.00
CA LYS A 51 9.63 4.74 0.91
C LYS A 51 9.50 5.30 -0.50
N GLU A 52 10.62 5.58 -1.14
CA GLU A 52 10.69 6.21 -2.46
C GLU A 52 10.08 5.31 -3.52
N GLU A 53 10.45 4.02 -3.52
CA GLU A 53 9.92 3.03 -4.46
C GLU A 53 8.43 2.75 -4.21
N THR A 54 8.01 2.68 -2.94
CA THR A 54 6.59 2.56 -2.57
C THR A 54 5.78 3.71 -3.17
N ALA A 55 6.26 4.95 -3.01
CA ALA A 55 5.58 6.13 -3.55
C ALA A 55 5.56 6.15 -5.09
N ALA A 56 6.67 5.77 -5.74
CA ALA A 56 6.77 5.71 -7.19
C ALA A 56 5.78 4.70 -7.80
N ARG A 57 5.65 3.50 -7.21
CA ARG A 57 4.71 2.47 -7.66
C ARG A 57 3.25 2.89 -7.48
N VAL A 58 2.91 3.50 -6.35
CA VAL A 58 1.56 4.03 -6.12
C VAL A 58 1.23 5.13 -7.12
N ALA A 59 2.16 6.07 -7.36
CA ALA A 59 1.96 7.13 -8.34
C ALA A 59 1.78 6.58 -9.76
N PHE A 60 2.56 5.55 -10.13
CA PHE A 60 2.41 4.85 -11.41
C PHE A 60 1.04 4.18 -11.54
N ALA A 61 0.56 3.49 -10.50
CA ALA A 61 -0.76 2.87 -10.50
C ALA A 61 -1.87 3.92 -10.64
N CYS A 62 -1.80 5.05 -9.91
CA CYS A 62 -2.75 6.15 -10.06
C CYS A 62 -2.74 6.74 -11.47
N LYS A 63 -1.57 6.92 -12.08
CA LYS A 63 -1.45 7.42 -13.46
C LYS A 63 -2.04 6.45 -14.50
N THR A 64 -1.94 5.15 -14.26
CA THR A 64 -2.30 4.11 -15.24
C THR A 64 -3.75 3.64 -15.11
N LEU A 65 -4.32 3.70 -13.89
CA LEU A 65 -5.64 3.14 -13.57
C LEU A 65 -6.66 4.19 -13.11
N GLY A 66 -6.24 5.45 -12.90
CA GLY A 66 -7.08 6.52 -12.39
C GLY A 66 -7.95 7.22 -13.44
N GLU A 67 -8.12 6.62 -14.63
CA GLU A 67 -8.99 7.10 -15.71
C GLU A 67 -10.36 6.41 -15.68
#